data_AF-A0A1Y1MSF1-F1
#
_entry.id   AF-A0A1Y1MSF1-F1
#
_cell.length_a   1.000
_cell.length_b   1.000
_cell.length_c   1.000
_cell.angle_alpha   90.00
_cell.angle_beta   90.00
_cell.angle_gamma   90.00
#
_symmetry.space_group_name_H-M   'P 1'
#
loop_
_entity.id
_entity.type
_entity.pdbx_description
1 polymer ?
#
loop_
_entity_poly.entity_id
_entity_poly.type
_entity_poly.pdbx_seq_one_letter_code
_entity_poly.pdbx_strand_id
1 'polypeptide(L)'
;IMDYISSAKFDQRVEEYLVTGNSIGELCMLTGRAYDCTIKAETASQVYHIRKDVLTKAFTMNNDPINGLEAKMWKFATVRLCASILMDTPAYQSITFEQIQVQLQRGFIPNLSKYSHLNINDT
;
A
#
# COMPACT_ATOMS: atom_id res chain seq x y z
N ILE A 1 5.98 -2.22 -9.18
CA ILE A 1 6.37 -2.17 -7.76
C ILE A 1 5.06 -2.26 -6.97
N MET A 2 4.68 -3.49 -6.62
CA MET A 2 3.47 -3.87 -5.89
C MET A 2 3.82 -4.57 -4.57
N ASP A 3 3.71 -3.92 -3.41
CA ASP A 3 3.88 -4.58 -2.10
C ASP A 3 2.77 -5.63 -1.94
N TYR A 4 3.05 -6.84 -1.46
CA TYR A 4 2.03 -7.85 -1.17
C TYR A 4 1.83 -8.00 0.34
N ILE A 5 0.75 -7.42 0.86
CA ILE A 5 0.15 -7.61 2.18
C ILE A 5 -1.34 -7.85 1.92
N SER A 6 -1.80 -9.06 2.20
CA SER A 6 -3.17 -9.50 1.93
C SER A 6 -4.05 -9.62 3.19
N SER A 7 -3.44 -9.75 4.37
CA SER A 7 -4.16 -10.02 5.62
C SER A 7 -4.03 -8.90 6.66
N ALA A 8 -5.14 -8.56 7.32
CA ALA A 8 -5.25 -7.53 8.36
C ALA A 8 -5.29 -8.11 9.80
N LYS A 9 -4.97 -9.39 9.98
CA LYS A 9 -4.91 -10.03 11.30
C LYS A 9 -3.61 -9.69 12.01
N PHE A 10 -3.58 -8.53 12.67
CA PHE A 10 -2.42 -8.04 13.43
C PHE A 10 -2.13 -8.86 14.70
N ASP A 11 -3.05 -9.71 15.10
CA ASP A 11 -3.00 -10.58 16.27
C ASP A 11 -2.45 -11.98 15.99
N GLN A 12 -2.21 -12.33 14.71
CA GLN A 12 -1.74 -13.64 14.30
C GLN A 12 -0.57 -13.53 13.34
N ARG A 13 0.36 -14.48 13.42
CA ARG A 13 1.44 -14.60 12.43
C ARG A 13 0.82 -14.96 11.08
N VAL A 14 0.98 -14.07 10.11
CA VAL A 14 0.53 -14.27 8.74
C VAL A 14 1.71 -14.76 7.90
N GLU A 15 1.47 -15.80 7.10
CA GLU A 15 2.41 -16.26 6.08
C GLU A 15 1.83 -15.98 4.71
N GLU A 16 2.61 -15.32 3.85
CA GLU A 16 2.20 -14.94 2.50
C GLU A 16 3.24 -15.43 1.48
N TYR A 17 2.74 -15.91 0.33
CA TYR A 17 3.58 -16.40 -0.76
C TYR A 17 3.70 -15.32 -1.83
N LEU A 18 4.95 -14.93 -2.12
CA LEU A 18 5.28 -13.98 -3.17
C LEU A 18 5.52 -14.73 -4.48
N VAL A 19 4.82 -14.32 -5.54
CA VAL A 19 4.99 -14.84 -6.90
C VAL A 19 5.56 -13.77 -7.83
N THR A 20 5.92 -14.17 -9.04
CA THR A 20 6.40 -13.26 -10.09
C THR A 20 5.44 -12.09 -10.31
N GLY A 21 5.97 -10.86 -10.27
CA GLY A 21 5.19 -9.63 -10.43
C GLY A 21 4.85 -8.93 -9.10
N ASN A 22 5.01 -9.63 -7.97
CA ASN A 22 4.90 -9.02 -6.66
C ASN A 22 6.24 -8.37 -6.27
N SER A 23 6.17 -7.35 -5.44
CA SER A 23 7.30 -6.81 -4.71
C SER A 23 6.95 -6.66 -3.23
N ILE A 24 7.95 -6.23 -2.47
CA ILE A 24 7.89 -6.03 -1.03
C ILE A 24 8.89 -4.94 -0.68
N GLY A 25 8.62 -4.17 0.38
CA GLY A 25 9.51 -3.10 0.83
C GLY A 25 8.92 -1.69 0.71
N GLU A 26 7.76 -1.53 0.08
CA GLU A 26 7.17 -0.22 -0.21
C GLU A 26 6.69 0.48 1.06
N LEU A 27 6.03 -0.20 2.00
CA LEU A 27 5.65 0.44 3.27
C LEU A 27 6.88 0.79 4.11
N CYS A 28 7.91 -0.07 4.11
CA CYS A 28 9.18 0.25 4.78
C CYS A 28 9.84 1.49 4.17
N MET A 29 9.77 1.62 2.84
CA MET A 29 10.25 2.79 2.12
C MET A 29 9.48 4.06 2.50
N LEU A 30 8.13 4.00 2.48
CA LEU A 30 7.25 5.15 2.70
C LEU A 30 7.21 5.61 4.16
N THR A 31 7.18 4.67 5.11
CA THR A 31 7.04 4.97 6.54
C THR A 31 8.38 5.14 7.25
N GLY A 32 9.47 4.66 6.65
CA GLY A 32 10.78 4.57 7.29
C GLY A 32 10.87 3.54 8.40
N ARG A 33 9.81 2.76 8.67
CA ARG A 33 9.79 1.69 9.68
C ARG A 33 10.33 0.40 9.09
N ALA A 34 11.11 -0.35 9.87
CA ALA A 34 11.56 -1.68 9.46
C ALA A 34 10.36 -2.63 9.38
N TYR A 35 10.40 -3.55 8.42
CA TYR A 35 9.44 -4.65 8.35
C TYR A 35 9.77 -5.68 9.45
N ASP A 36 8.74 -6.08 10.20
CA ASP A 36 8.81 -7.22 11.11
C ASP A 36 8.38 -8.50 10.36
N CYS A 37 9.21 -8.93 9.42
CA CYS A 37 8.97 -10.16 8.67
C CYS A 37 10.28 -10.85 8.31
N THR A 38 10.21 -12.15 8.05
CA THR A 38 11.33 -12.95 7.51
C THR A 38 10.95 -13.41 6.11
N ILE A 39 11.76 -13.04 5.13
CA ILE A 39 11.57 -13.46 3.74
C ILE A 39 12.51 -14.63 3.47
N LYS A 40 11.96 -15.77 3.06
CA LYS A 40 12.71 -16.97 2.69
C LYS A 40 12.37 -17.36 1.27
N ALA A 41 13.41 -17.62 0.46
CA ALA A 41 13.22 -18.22 -0.86
C ALA A 41 12.91 -19.72 -0.69
N GLU A 42 11.71 -20.14 -1.06
CA GLU A 42 11.32 -21.56 -1.06
C GLU A 42 11.91 -22.30 -2.27
N THR A 43 12.04 -21.60 -3.39
CA THR A 43 12.60 -22.10 -4.64
C THR A 43 13.69 -21.16 -5.16
N ALA A 44 14.50 -21.61 -6.13
CA ALA A 44 15.48 -20.77 -6.81
C ALA A 44 14.77 -19.59 -7.47
N SER A 45 14.97 -18.39 -6.92
CA SER A 45 14.22 -17.19 -7.27
C SER A 45 15.17 -16.07 -7.67
N GLN A 46 14.78 -15.28 -8.66
CA GLN A 46 15.47 -14.06 -9.06
C GLN A 46 14.65 -12.85 -8.64
N VAL A 47 15.31 -11.89 -7.99
CA VAL A 47 14.66 -10.66 -7.51
C VAL A 47 15.39 -9.43 -8.01
N TYR A 48 14.64 -8.36 -8.26
CA TYR A 48 15.19 -7.04 -8.56
C TYR A 48 15.16 -6.20 -7.29
N HIS A 49 16.28 -5.58 -6.96
CA HIS A 49 16.42 -4.75 -5.78
C HIS A 49 16.65 -3.28 -6.19
N ILE A 50 15.77 -2.40 -5.72
CA ILE A 50 15.93 -0.95 -5.85
C ILE A 50 16.36 -0.42 -4.48
N ARG A 51 17.53 0.23 -4.44
CA ARG A 51 18.03 0.80 -3.19
C ARG A 51 17.20 2.01 -2.75
N LYS A 52 17.10 2.18 -1.43
CA LYS A 52 16.41 3.30 -0.78
C LYS A 52 16.90 4.67 -1.26
N ASP A 53 18.22 4.87 -1.39
CA ASP A 53 18.80 6.15 -1.83
C ASP A 53 18.37 6.56 -3.24
N VAL A 54 18.25 5.58 -4.15
CA VAL A 54 17.79 5.81 -5.52
C VAL A 54 16.31 6.16 -5.52
N LEU A 55 15.50 5.44 -4.75
CA LEU A 55 14.07 5.66 -4.70
C LEU A 55 13.71 6.99 -4.02
N THR A 56 14.42 7.40 -2.97
CA THR A 56 14.29 8.73 -2.36
C THR A 56 14.61 9.83 -3.37
N LYS A 57 15.66 9.68 -4.18
CA LYS A 57 15.95 10.64 -5.26
C LYS A 57 14.81 10.68 -6.28
N ALA A 58 14.26 9.53 -6.67
CA ALA A 58 13.13 9.48 -7.59
C ALA A 58 11.88 10.19 -7.05
N PHE A 59 11.61 10.14 -5.73
CA PHE A 59 10.55 10.93 -5.10
C PHE A 59 10.79 12.43 -5.26
N THR A 60 12.03 12.89 -5.07
CA THR A 60 12.37 14.31 -5.26
C THR A 60 12.26 14.77 -6.71
N MET A 61 12.54 13.88 -7.67
CA MET A 61 12.41 14.19 -9.10
C MET A 61 10.96 14.23 -9.58
N ASN A 62 10.04 13.56 -8.87
CA ASN A 62 8.61 13.52 -9.19
C ASN A 62 7.78 13.81 -7.93
N ASN A 63 7.84 15.06 -7.49
CA ASN A 63 7.36 15.53 -6.19
C ASN A 63 5.91 16.08 -6.20
N ASP A 64 5.13 15.77 -7.23
CA ASP A 64 3.73 16.19 -7.28
C ASP A 64 2.96 15.58 -6.08
N PRO A 65 2.27 16.39 -5.26
CA PRO A 65 1.63 15.90 -4.03
C PRO A 65 0.43 14.97 -4.26
N ILE A 66 -0.10 14.91 -5.49
CA ILE A 66 -1.27 14.12 -5.87
C ILE A 66 -0.88 12.99 -6.83
N ASN A 67 -0.08 13.32 -7.85
CA ASN A 67 0.28 12.44 -8.96
C ASN A 67 1.76 12.02 -8.95
N GLY A 68 2.51 12.46 -7.94
CA GLY A 68 3.92 12.13 -7.77
C GLY A 68 4.14 10.66 -7.48
N LEU A 69 5.40 10.24 -7.56
CA LEU A 69 5.75 8.83 -7.35
C LEU A 69 5.39 8.38 -5.93
N GLU A 70 5.71 9.20 -4.93
CA GLU A 70 5.41 8.92 -3.52
C GLU A 70 3.90 8.84 -3.26
N ALA A 71 3.12 9.80 -3.79
CA ALA A 71 1.66 9.81 -3.66
C ALA A 71 1.02 8.57 -4.31
N LYS A 72 1.52 8.14 -5.47
CA LYS A 72 1.08 6.91 -6.14
C LYS A 72 1.41 5.66 -5.33
N MET A 73 2.60 5.60 -4.75
CA MET A 73 2.99 4.49 -3.88
C MET A 73 2.11 4.41 -2.62
N TRP A 74 1.80 5.56 -2.00
CA TRP A 74 0.83 5.63 -0.90
C TRP A 74 -0.55 5.14 -1.32
N LYS A 75 -1.07 5.61 -2.46
CA LYS A 75 -2.35 5.15 -3.00
C LYS A 75 -2.37 3.64 -3.17
N PHE A 76 -1.32 3.08 -3.76
CA PHE A 76 -1.23 1.66 -3.99
C PHE A 76 -1.24 0.85 -2.68
N ALA A 77 -0.39 1.20 -1.71
CA ALA A 77 -0.29 0.49 -0.43
C ALA A 77 -1.63 0.55 0.35
N THR A 78 -2.24 1.73 0.42
CA THR A 78 -3.49 1.95 1.16
C THR A 78 -4.68 1.21 0.53
N VAL A 79 -4.82 1.21 -0.80
CA VAL A 79 -5.94 0.49 -1.47
C VAL A 79 -5.96 -0.99 -1.08
N ARG A 80 -4.79 -1.62 -0.94
CA ARG A 80 -4.71 -3.03 -0.57
C ARG A 80 -5.07 -3.27 0.90
N LEU A 81 -4.54 -2.45 1.81
CA LEU A 81 -4.90 -2.51 3.23
C LEU A 81 -6.40 -2.24 3.45
N CYS A 82 -6.93 -1.20 2.82
CA CYS A 82 -8.35 -0.83 2.93
C CYS A 82 -9.26 -1.92 2.42
N ALA A 83 -8.93 -2.62 1.32
CA ALA A 83 -9.79 -3.67 0.82
C ALA A 83 -9.95 -4.82 1.83
N SER A 84 -8.85 -5.24 2.47
CA SER A 84 -8.92 -6.27 3.52
C SER A 84 -9.75 -5.79 4.73
N ILE A 85 -9.56 -4.55 5.17
CA ILE A 85 -10.30 -3.98 6.32
C ILE A 85 -11.80 -3.81 6.01
N LEU A 86 -12.14 -3.36 4.80
CA LEU A 86 -13.53 -3.11 4.41
C LEU A 86 -14.31 -4.41 4.29
N MET A 87 -13.69 -5.50 3.82
CA MET A 87 -14.35 -6.82 3.80
C MET A 87 -14.77 -7.29 5.20
N ASP A 88 -14.01 -6.93 6.23
CA ASP A 88 -14.31 -7.26 7.61
C ASP A 88 -15.30 -6.28 8.28
N THR A 89 -15.64 -5.17 7.61
CA THR A 89 -16.51 -4.13 8.15
C THR A 89 -17.98 -4.44 7.84
N PRO A 90 -18.89 -4.55 8.84
CA PRO A 90 -20.29 -4.94 8.63
C PRO A 90 -21.03 -4.13 7.56
N ALA A 91 -20.74 -2.83 7.45
CA ALA A 91 -21.37 -1.94 6.48
C ALA A 91 -21.07 -2.29 5.01
N TYR A 92 -20.00 -3.05 4.73
CA TYR A 92 -19.54 -3.37 3.38
C TYR A 92 -19.69 -4.87 3.03
N GLN A 93 -20.25 -5.69 3.93
CA GLN A 93 -20.40 -7.15 3.74
C GLN A 93 -21.29 -7.55 2.56
N SER A 94 -22.16 -6.64 2.09
CA SER A 94 -23.01 -6.86 0.92
C SER A 94 -22.31 -6.64 -0.43
N ILE A 95 -21.06 -6.18 -0.42
CA ILE A 95 -20.30 -5.74 -1.59
C ILE A 95 -19.16 -6.72 -1.84
N THR A 96 -18.87 -7.03 -3.10
CA THR A 96 -17.77 -7.95 -3.43
C THR A 96 -16.40 -7.28 -3.28
N PHE A 97 -15.36 -8.08 -3.07
CA PHE A 97 -13.97 -7.59 -3.02
C PHE A 97 -13.60 -6.78 -4.27
N GLU A 98 -14.02 -7.23 -5.45
CA GLU A 98 -13.79 -6.53 -6.73
C GLU A 98 -14.48 -5.17 -6.78
N GLN A 99 -15.72 -5.09 -6.29
CA GLN A 99 -16.45 -3.82 -6.21
C GLN A 99 -15.76 -2.85 -5.24
N ILE A 100 -15.28 -3.33 -4.09
CA ILE A 100 -14.49 -2.51 -3.15
C ILE A 100 -13.20 -2.01 -3.81
N GLN A 101 -12.47 -2.87 -4.53
CA GLN A 101 -11.26 -2.48 -5.27
C GLN A 101 -11.55 -1.38 -6.29
N VAL A 102 -12.62 -1.50 -7.09
CA VAL A 102 -13.01 -0.49 -8.07
C VAL A 102 -13.32 0.85 -7.40
N GLN A 103 -14.02 0.84 -6.25
CA GLN A 103 -14.32 2.07 -5.52
C GLN A 103 -13.05 2.71 -4.94
N LEU A 104 -12.18 1.92 -4.32
CA LEU A 104 -10.92 2.39 -3.75
C LEU A 104 -9.97 2.95 -4.82
N GLN A 105 -9.96 2.39 -6.03
CA GLN A 105 -9.17 2.90 -7.15
C GLN A 105 -9.60 4.30 -7.60
N ARG A 106 -10.88 4.64 -7.45
CA ARG A 106 -11.40 6.00 -7.72
C ARG A 106 -11.06 7.00 -6.63
N GLY A 107 -10.75 6.52 -5.42
CA GLY A 107 -10.32 7.35 -4.30
C GLY A 107 -9.01 8.09 -4.56
N PHE A 108 -8.78 9.16 -3.82
CA PHE A 108 -7.51 9.88 -3.79
C PHE A 108 -6.99 9.92 -2.35
N ILE A 109 -5.67 10.01 -2.20
CA ILE A 109 -5.04 10.15 -0.89
C ILE A 109 -4.53 11.59 -0.77
N PRO A 110 -5.22 12.46 -0.03
CA PRO A 110 -4.74 13.81 0.18
C PRO A 110 -3.48 13.80 1.05
N ASN A 111 -2.48 14.57 0.67
CA ASN A 111 -1.40 14.92 1.57
C ASN A 111 -1.92 15.97 2.57
N LEU A 112 -2.17 15.55 3.81
CA LEU A 112 -2.71 16.39 4.87
C LEU A 112 -1.65 17.15 5.68
N SER A 113 -0.35 17.03 5.35
CA SER A 113 0.74 17.60 6.15
C SER A 113 0.69 19.12 6.31
N LYS A 114 -0.07 19.83 5.47
CA LYS A 114 -0.23 21.29 5.47
C LYS A 114 -1.65 21.77 5.79
N TYR A 115 -2.54 20.85 6.18
CA TYR A 115 -3.94 21.17 6.44
C TYR A 115 -4.26 20.89 7.91
N SER A 116 -4.83 21.87 8.62
CA SER A 116 -5.24 21.72 10.02
C SER A 116 -6.65 21.17 10.18
N HIS A 117 -7.50 21.35 9.16
CA HIS A 117 -8.90 20.92 9.18
C HIS A 117 -9.28 20.30 7.84
N LEU A 118 -9.88 19.11 7.90
CA LEU A 118 -10.52 18.46 6.77
C LEU A 118 -12.03 18.61 6.97
N ASN A 119 -12.71 19.34 6.08
CA ASN A 119 -14.16 19.43 6.10
C ASN A 119 -14.73 18.47 5.06
N ILE A 120 -15.32 17.36 5.53
CA ILE A 120 -16.05 16.41 4.68
C ILE A 120 -17.52 16.84 4.76
N ASN A 121 -17.95 17.69 3.83
CA ASN A 121 -19.37 17.97 3.66
C ASN A 121 -19.96 16.87 2.79
N ASP A 122 -20.89 16.09 3.33
CA ASP A 122 -21.70 15.17 2.54
C ASP A 122 -22.50 15.98 1.50
N THR A 123 -22.28 15.68 0.22
CA THR A 123 -23.10 16.15 -0.90
C THR A 123 -23.82 14.97 -1.50
#